data_AF-A0AAV5JQT2-F1
#
_entry.id   AF-A0AAV5JQT2-F1
#
_cell.length_a   1.000
_cell.length_b   1.000
_cell.length_c   1.000
_cell.angle_alpha   90.00
_cell.angle_beta   90.00
_cell.angle_gamma   90.00
#
_symmetry.space_group_name_H-M   'P 1'
#
loop_
_entity.id
_entity.type
_entity.pdbx_description
1 polymer ?
#
loop_
_entity_poly.entity_id
_entity_poly.type
_entity_poly.pdbx_seq_one_letter_code
_entity_poly.pdbx_strand_id
1 'polypeptide(L)'
;MGQLGHCSLQSGDKELIPRRVGALDGIVIKDMACGGVHTCALTSTGALYAWGGGQAGQLGLGPQTDFFSISPDNSSAFFRNIPALVIPNGVQLVACGHCHTLVYMRDGRIHGWGYNSYGQAANEKSTYAWYPSPVDWCVGKVRKLAAGGGHSAVLTDACSLKELCEFKLADSITPLNASEIEDVAFRTGSDSLARLCERLREQLIDSGGDCDHEDDIKSGKN
;
A
#
# COMPACT_ATOMS: atom_id res chain seq x y z
N MET A 1 1.94 1.92 -30.69
CA MET A 1 1.94 1.46 -29.28
C MET A 1 0.94 0.32 -29.20
N GLY A 2 1.31 -0.82 -28.60
CA GLY A 2 0.48 -2.01 -28.53
C GLY A 2 -0.21 -2.21 -27.18
N GLN A 3 -0.67 -1.14 -26.54
CA GLN A 3 -1.36 -1.19 -25.23
C GLN A 3 -2.68 -1.99 -25.25
N LEU A 4 -3.16 -2.35 -26.44
CA LEU A 4 -4.29 -3.27 -26.63
C LEU A 4 -3.91 -4.75 -26.53
N GLY A 5 -2.61 -5.10 -26.56
CA GLY A 5 -2.12 -6.45 -26.23
C GLY A 5 -2.28 -7.51 -27.30
N HIS A 6 -2.76 -7.18 -28.51
CA HIS A 6 -3.01 -8.14 -29.60
C HIS A 6 -2.01 -8.04 -30.76
N CYS A 7 -0.82 -7.48 -30.55
CA CYS A 7 0.24 -7.39 -31.58
C CYS A 7 -0.20 -6.79 -32.94
N SER A 8 -1.18 -5.88 -32.99
CA SER A 8 -1.57 -5.29 -34.27
C SER A 8 -0.43 -4.45 -34.84
N LEU A 9 -0.05 -4.78 -36.08
CA LEU A 9 1.00 -4.13 -36.86
C LEU A 9 0.51 -2.87 -37.58
N GLN A 10 -0.79 -2.57 -37.50
CA GLN A 10 -1.37 -1.41 -38.16
C GLN A 10 -1.10 -0.17 -37.30
N SER A 11 0.05 0.46 -37.54
CA SER A 11 0.37 1.79 -37.04
C SER A 11 -0.53 2.82 -37.73
N GLY A 12 -1.78 2.96 -37.28
CA GLY A 12 -2.69 3.98 -37.83
C GLY A 12 -4.18 3.67 -37.64
N ASP A 13 -4.55 2.40 -37.57
CA ASP A 13 -5.95 2.02 -37.45
C ASP A 13 -6.35 1.94 -35.98
N LYS A 14 -7.30 2.80 -35.60
CA LYS A 14 -7.95 2.72 -34.30
C LYS A 14 -8.79 1.45 -34.29
N GLU A 15 -8.49 0.54 -33.38
CA GLU A 15 -9.35 -0.62 -33.11
C GLU A 15 -10.60 -0.11 -32.39
N LEU A 16 -11.70 0.04 -33.14
CA LEU A 16 -12.98 0.56 -32.62
C LEU A 16 -13.89 -0.55 -32.07
N ILE A 17 -13.51 -1.81 -32.29
CA ILE A 17 -14.29 -2.97 -31.89
C ILE A 17 -13.48 -3.74 -30.84
N PRO A 18 -14.10 -4.13 -29.70
CA PRO A 18 -13.43 -4.94 -28.70
C PRO A 18 -12.84 -6.22 -29.30
N ARG A 19 -11.54 -6.41 -29.10
CA ARG A 19 -10.81 -7.60 -29.54
C ARG A 19 -10.21 -8.32 -28.34
N ARG A 20 -10.36 -9.64 -28.34
CA ARG A 20 -9.79 -10.51 -27.31
C ARG A 20 -8.25 -10.50 -27.38
N VAL A 21 -7.61 -10.43 -26.20
CA VAL A 21 -6.17 -10.56 -26.03
C VAL A 21 -5.80 -12.03 -25.92
N GLY A 22 -5.54 -12.69 -27.05
CA GLY A 22 -5.29 -14.14 -27.11
C GLY A 22 -4.08 -14.62 -26.30
N ALA A 23 -3.11 -13.74 -26.03
CA ALA A 23 -1.94 -14.06 -25.20
C ALA A 23 -2.27 -14.36 -23.73
N LEU A 24 -3.47 -13.99 -23.26
CA LEU A 24 -3.95 -14.28 -21.90
C LEU A 24 -4.99 -15.40 -21.88
N ASP A 25 -5.14 -16.16 -22.96
CA ASP A 25 -6.12 -17.23 -23.03
C ASP A 25 -5.82 -18.34 -22.00
N GLY A 26 -6.87 -18.74 -21.27
CA GLY A 26 -6.75 -19.72 -20.18
C GLY A 26 -6.22 -19.13 -18.87
N ILE A 27 -5.83 -17.85 -18.84
CA ILE A 27 -5.38 -17.18 -17.62
C ILE A 27 -6.55 -16.42 -16.98
N VAL A 28 -6.83 -16.71 -15.72
CA VAL A 28 -7.87 -16.02 -14.96
C VAL A 28 -7.33 -14.67 -14.48
N ILE A 29 -7.79 -13.59 -15.11
CA ILE A 29 -7.47 -12.22 -14.70
C ILE A 29 -8.40 -11.80 -13.56
N LYS A 30 -7.81 -11.34 -12.46
CA LYS A 30 -8.50 -10.85 -11.25
C LYS A 30 -8.69 -9.34 -11.30
N ASP A 31 -7.69 -8.60 -11.79
CA ASP A 31 -7.70 -7.14 -11.77
C ASP A 31 -6.85 -6.57 -12.92
N MET A 32 -7.08 -5.30 -13.26
CA MET A 32 -6.37 -4.60 -14.32
C MET A 32 -6.10 -3.15 -13.94
N ALA A 33 -4.98 -2.62 -14.43
CA ALA A 33 -4.64 -1.20 -14.31
C ALA A 33 -4.08 -0.68 -15.63
N CYS A 34 -4.50 0.53 -16.00
CA CYS A 34 -4.08 1.17 -17.24
C CYS A 34 -3.39 2.49 -16.92
N GLY A 35 -2.20 2.70 -17.48
CA GLY A 35 -1.53 3.98 -17.48
C GLY A 35 -1.78 4.76 -18.77
N GLY A 36 -0.97 5.78 -19.04
CA GLY A 36 -1.11 6.61 -20.24
C GLY A 36 -0.90 5.82 -21.53
N VAL A 37 0.07 4.89 -21.52
CA VAL A 37 0.44 4.11 -22.71
C VAL A 37 0.75 2.64 -22.43
N HIS A 38 0.52 2.17 -21.20
CA HIS A 38 0.79 0.78 -20.79
C HIS A 38 -0.42 0.20 -20.06
N THR A 39 -0.51 -1.12 -20.05
CA THR A 39 -1.57 -1.86 -19.38
C THR A 39 -0.93 -2.96 -18.55
N CYS A 40 -1.48 -3.18 -17.36
CA CYS A 40 -1.13 -4.27 -16.47
C CYS A 40 -2.36 -5.16 -16.20
N ALA A 41 -2.15 -6.47 -16.18
CA ALA A 41 -3.16 -7.44 -15.76
C ALA A 41 -2.63 -8.29 -14.62
N LEU A 42 -3.41 -8.32 -13.53
CA LEU A 42 -3.16 -9.13 -12.36
C LEU A 42 -4.00 -10.40 -12.46
N THR A 43 -3.34 -11.55 -12.40
CA THR A 43 -3.98 -12.86 -12.39
C THR A 43 -4.48 -13.24 -11.00
N SER A 44 -5.42 -14.18 -10.92
CA SER A 44 -5.91 -14.74 -9.65
C SER A 44 -4.82 -15.48 -8.85
N THR A 45 -3.77 -15.97 -9.52
CA THR A 45 -2.61 -16.62 -8.89
C THR A 45 -1.60 -15.61 -8.32
N GLY A 46 -1.78 -14.32 -8.62
CA GLY A 46 -0.90 -13.23 -8.18
C GLY A 46 0.26 -12.94 -9.13
N ALA A 47 0.27 -13.50 -10.34
CA ALA A 47 1.17 -13.11 -11.41
C ALA A 47 0.73 -11.79 -12.05
N LEU A 48 1.66 -10.95 -12.48
CA LEU A 48 1.42 -9.68 -13.15
C LEU A 48 2.00 -9.68 -14.56
N TYR A 49 1.16 -9.38 -15.53
CA TYR A 49 1.54 -9.14 -16.91
C TYR A 49 1.51 -7.65 -17.21
N ALA A 50 2.41 -7.16 -18.06
CA ALA A 50 2.38 -5.79 -18.57
C ALA A 50 2.70 -5.73 -20.06
N TRP A 51 2.12 -4.75 -20.76
CA TRP A 51 2.36 -4.52 -22.19
C TRP A 51 2.06 -3.06 -22.57
N GLY A 52 2.45 -2.68 -23.79
CA GLY A 52 2.32 -1.33 -24.33
C GLY A 52 3.64 -0.56 -24.34
N GLY A 53 3.57 0.72 -24.00
CA GLY A 53 4.71 1.63 -23.98
C GLY A 53 5.67 1.31 -22.83
N GLY A 54 6.96 1.15 -23.16
CA GLY A 54 8.03 0.86 -22.18
C GLY A 54 9.15 1.90 -22.13
N GLN A 55 9.00 3.02 -22.83
CA GLN A 55 10.08 4.00 -23.06
C GLN A 55 10.60 4.68 -21.78
N ALA A 56 9.76 4.81 -20.76
CA ALA A 56 10.17 5.34 -19.45
C ALA A 56 10.21 4.27 -18.36
N GLY A 57 10.33 2.99 -18.74
CA GLY A 57 10.41 1.87 -17.80
C GLY A 57 9.08 1.36 -17.26
N GLN A 58 7.94 1.86 -17.76
CA GLN A 58 6.58 1.54 -17.27
C GLN A 58 6.25 0.04 -17.24
N LEU A 59 6.90 -0.77 -18.09
CA LEU A 59 6.68 -2.21 -18.13
C LEU A 59 7.46 -2.98 -17.06
N GLY A 60 8.51 -2.39 -16.46
CA GLY A 60 9.31 -3.06 -15.44
C GLY A 60 10.23 -4.18 -16.00
N LEU A 61 10.46 -4.20 -17.31
CA LEU A 61 11.22 -5.23 -18.02
C LEU A 61 12.64 -4.80 -18.40
N GLY A 62 13.15 -3.71 -17.82
CA GLY A 62 14.46 -3.16 -18.15
C GLY A 62 14.45 -2.09 -19.26
N PRO A 63 15.59 -1.40 -19.45
CA PRO A 63 15.76 -0.40 -20.49
C PRO A 63 15.63 -1.02 -21.88
N GLN A 64 15.26 -0.19 -22.87
CA GLN A 64 15.13 -0.63 -24.26
C GLN A 64 16.50 -0.73 -24.99
N THR A 65 17.60 -0.63 -24.26
CA THR A 65 18.95 -0.60 -24.83
C THR A 65 19.50 -2.00 -25.12
N ASP A 66 18.80 -2.78 -25.93
CA ASP A 66 19.45 -3.81 -26.74
C ASP A 66 19.94 -3.16 -28.04
N PHE A 67 20.86 -2.19 -27.91
CA PHE A 67 21.55 -1.56 -29.05
C PHE A 67 22.80 -2.35 -29.49
N PHE A 68 23.04 -3.55 -28.95
CA PHE A 68 24.15 -4.43 -29.37
C PHE A 68 23.73 -5.79 -29.95
N SER A 69 22.44 -6.02 -30.18
CA SER A 69 22.02 -7.07 -31.11
C SER A 69 21.19 -6.44 -32.22
N ILE A 70 21.90 -5.84 -33.17
CA ILE A 70 21.35 -5.61 -34.51
C ILE A 70 21.14 -7.00 -35.11
N SER A 71 19.98 -7.59 -34.83
CA SER A 71 19.29 -8.37 -35.84
C SER A 71 18.41 -7.37 -36.61
N PRO A 72 18.44 -7.35 -37.96
CA PRO A 72 17.70 -6.39 -38.77
C PRO A 72 16.19 -6.71 -38.85
N ASP A 73 15.65 -7.46 -37.89
CA ASP A 73 14.22 -7.61 -37.75
C ASP A 73 13.73 -6.70 -36.62
N ASN A 74 12.59 -6.07 -36.82
CA ASN A 74 11.99 -5.21 -35.81
C ASN A 74 11.51 -6.00 -34.57
N SER A 75 11.91 -7.27 -34.37
CA SER A 75 11.29 -8.25 -33.45
C SER A 75 11.27 -7.83 -31.97
N SER A 76 12.27 -7.07 -31.51
CA SER A 76 12.34 -6.63 -30.11
C SER A 76 11.20 -5.66 -29.72
N ALA A 77 10.61 -4.97 -30.71
CA ALA A 77 9.42 -4.14 -30.53
C ALA A 77 8.11 -4.96 -30.52
N PHE A 78 8.12 -6.22 -30.99
CA PHE A 78 6.92 -7.06 -31.10
C PHE A 78 6.49 -7.62 -29.75
N PHE A 79 7.44 -8.06 -28.92
CA PHE A 79 7.13 -8.69 -27.62
C PHE A 79 6.52 -7.72 -26.59
N ARG A 80 6.59 -6.40 -26.83
CA ARG A 80 5.99 -5.39 -25.95
C ARG A 80 4.55 -5.05 -26.33
N ASN A 81 4.06 -5.53 -27.47
CA ASN A 81 2.67 -5.36 -27.93
C ASN A 81 1.76 -6.53 -27.54
N ILE A 82 2.30 -7.48 -26.78
CA ILE A 82 1.58 -8.56 -26.11
C ILE A 82 1.91 -8.55 -24.62
N PRO A 83 0.97 -9.02 -23.77
CA PRO A 83 1.19 -9.27 -22.35
C PRO A 83 2.48 -10.04 -22.09
N ALA A 84 3.44 -9.40 -21.41
CA ALA A 84 4.68 -10.01 -20.96
C ALA A 84 4.64 -10.18 -19.44
N LEU A 85 5.14 -11.31 -18.94
CA LEU A 85 5.19 -11.59 -17.50
C LEU A 85 6.26 -10.69 -16.84
N VAL A 86 5.83 -9.88 -15.87
CA VAL A 86 6.72 -8.98 -15.11
C VAL A 86 7.02 -9.54 -13.73
N ILE A 87 5.98 -10.01 -13.03
CA ILE A 87 6.11 -10.59 -11.69
C ILE A 87 5.40 -11.96 -11.71
N PRO A 88 6.10 -13.06 -11.39
CA PRO A 88 5.54 -14.41 -11.54
C PRO A 88 4.44 -14.74 -10.52
N ASN A 89 4.49 -14.15 -9.33
CA ASN A 89 3.51 -14.41 -8.25
C ASN A 89 3.56 -13.32 -7.16
N GLY A 90 2.61 -13.40 -6.23
CA GLY A 90 2.65 -12.62 -4.99
C GLY A 90 2.01 -11.24 -5.06
N VAL A 91 1.62 -10.73 -6.24
CA VAL A 91 0.92 -9.45 -6.35
C VAL A 91 -0.51 -9.58 -5.81
N GLN A 92 -0.93 -8.62 -5.00
CA GLN A 92 -2.27 -8.54 -4.42
C GLN A 92 -3.11 -7.38 -4.97
N LEU A 93 -2.47 -6.24 -5.22
CA LEU A 93 -3.07 -5.03 -5.79
C LEU A 93 -2.13 -4.45 -6.84
N VAL A 94 -2.69 -3.79 -7.85
CA VAL A 94 -1.96 -3.06 -8.88
C VAL A 94 -2.60 -1.69 -9.09
N ALA A 95 -1.78 -0.66 -9.31
CA ALA A 95 -2.21 0.66 -9.74
C ALA A 95 -1.24 1.22 -10.77
N CYS A 96 -1.76 1.83 -11.83
CA CYS A 96 -0.97 2.48 -12.86
C CYS A 96 -1.29 3.97 -12.88
N GLY A 97 -0.24 4.79 -12.81
CA GLY A 97 -0.33 6.21 -13.10
C GLY A 97 -0.04 6.49 -14.58
N HIS A 98 0.19 7.75 -14.95
CA HIS A 98 0.41 8.07 -16.36
C HIS A 98 1.63 7.35 -16.95
N CYS A 99 2.76 7.35 -16.22
CA CYS A 99 4.02 6.74 -16.65
C CYS A 99 4.70 5.86 -15.58
N HIS A 100 3.97 5.40 -14.56
CA HIS A 100 4.54 4.56 -13.49
C HIS A 100 3.53 3.52 -13.01
N THR A 101 4.02 2.49 -12.33
CA THR A 101 3.22 1.38 -11.82
C THR A 101 3.59 1.11 -10.37
N LEU A 102 2.59 0.81 -9.55
CA LEU A 102 2.71 0.38 -8.18
C LEU A 102 2.03 -0.96 -8.00
N VAL A 103 2.63 -1.83 -7.19
CA VAL A 103 2.02 -3.08 -6.76
C VAL A 103 2.20 -3.29 -5.27
N TYR A 104 1.20 -3.91 -4.66
CA TYR A 104 1.28 -4.39 -3.29
C TYR A 104 1.47 -5.91 -3.32
N MET A 105 2.53 -6.38 -2.68
CA MET A 105 2.92 -7.78 -2.64
C MET A 105 2.40 -8.47 -1.37
N ARG A 106 2.25 -9.79 -1.43
CA ARG A 106 1.80 -10.65 -0.31
C ARG A 106 2.75 -10.62 0.88
N ASP A 107 4.02 -10.29 0.66
CA ASP A 107 5.02 -10.12 1.72
C ASP A 107 4.89 -8.77 2.46
N GLY A 108 3.89 -7.96 2.12
CA GLY A 108 3.61 -6.68 2.75
C GLY A 108 4.35 -5.50 2.12
N ARG A 109 5.21 -5.73 1.12
CA ARG A 109 5.99 -4.66 0.48
C ARG A 109 5.26 -4.07 -0.71
N ILE A 110 5.44 -2.77 -0.91
CA ILE A 110 5.05 -2.08 -2.13
C ILE A 110 6.25 -2.07 -3.06
N HIS A 111 6.02 -2.34 -4.35
CA HIS A 111 7.03 -2.14 -5.38
C HIS A 111 6.54 -1.09 -6.37
N GLY A 112 7.45 -0.19 -6.76
CA GLY A 112 7.18 0.86 -7.73
C GLY A 112 8.21 0.86 -8.85
N TRP A 113 7.78 1.18 -10.07
CA TRP A 113 8.66 1.34 -11.23
C TRP A 113 8.05 2.27 -12.29
N GLY A 114 8.83 2.60 -13.32
CA GLY A 114 8.47 3.51 -14.39
C GLY A 114 9.20 4.86 -14.30
N TYR A 115 8.57 5.89 -14.84
CA TYR A 115 9.10 7.25 -14.80
C TYR A 115 9.16 7.72 -13.34
N ASN A 116 10.28 8.32 -12.94
CA ASN A 116 10.54 8.64 -11.54
C ASN A 116 11.17 10.04 -11.32
N SER A 117 11.17 10.93 -12.32
CA SER A 117 11.71 12.29 -12.15
C SER A 117 11.00 13.14 -11.09
N TYR A 118 9.77 12.77 -10.70
CA TYR A 118 9.02 13.42 -9.62
C TYR A 118 8.99 12.57 -8.34
N GLY A 119 9.72 11.45 -8.30
CA GLY A 119 9.68 10.50 -7.19
C GLY A 119 8.43 9.62 -7.14
N GLN A 120 7.62 9.57 -8.20
CA GLN A 120 6.33 8.87 -8.22
C GLN A 120 6.44 7.35 -8.07
N ALA A 121 7.59 6.74 -8.38
CA ALA A 121 7.82 5.31 -8.13
C ALA A 121 8.31 5.03 -6.70
N ALA A 122 8.66 6.07 -5.94
CA ALA A 122 9.01 6.03 -4.51
C ALA A 122 10.07 4.99 -4.11
N ASN A 123 11.02 4.69 -4.99
CA ASN A 123 11.99 3.59 -4.84
C ASN A 123 13.45 4.07 -4.81
N GLU A 124 13.69 5.34 -4.47
CA GLU A 124 15.00 5.99 -4.37
C GLU A 124 15.85 5.97 -5.67
N LYS A 125 15.31 5.49 -6.79
CA LYS A 125 15.99 5.53 -8.08
C LYS A 125 15.98 6.95 -8.65
N SER A 126 16.88 7.18 -9.62
CA SER A 126 16.96 8.44 -10.38
C SER A 126 15.76 8.59 -11.34
N THR A 127 15.94 9.25 -12.48
CA THR A 127 14.90 9.59 -13.47
C THR A 127 13.99 8.44 -13.91
N TYR A 128 14.51 7.21 -13.96
CA TYR A 128 13.76 6.03 -14.42
C TYR A 128 14.03 4.83 -13.53
N ALA A 129 12.95 4.17 -13.13
CA ALA A 129 12.98 2.87 -12.47
C ALA A 129 12.58 1.79 -13.48
N TRP A 130 13.58 1.12 -14.08
CA TRP A 130 13.36 0.17 -15.17
C TRP A 130 12.82 -1.19 -14.73
N TYR A 131 12.88 -1.50 -13.43
CA TYR A 131 12.48 -2.76 -12.83
C TYR A 131 11.63 -2.52 -11.58
N PRO A 132 10.69 -3.40 -11.24
CA PRO A 132 9.98 -3.37 -9.96
C PRO A 132 10.99 -3.29 -8.82
N SER A 133 10.95 -2.20 -8.07
CA SER A 133 11.87 -1.94 -6.97
C SER A 133 11.07 -1.69 -5.70
N PRO A 134 11.53 -2.15 -4.53
CA PRO A 134 10.82 -1.95 -3.29
C PRO A 134 10.73 -0.44 -2.97
N VAL A 135 9.57 -0.04 -2.46
CA VAL A 135 9.31 1.28 -1.88
C VAL A 135 9.57 1.18 -0.39
N ASP A 136 10.35 2.12 0.17
CA ASP A 136 10.52 2.21 1.61
C ASP A 136 9.18 2.66 2.23
N TRP A 137 8.49 1.71 2.87
CA TRP A 137 7.18 1.90 3.47
C TRP A 137 7.09 1.13 4.78
N CYS A 138 6.63 1.78 5.84
CA CYS A 138 6.71 1.25 7.20
C CYS A 138 5.41 1.30 8.01
N VAL A 139 4.24 1.64 7.43
CA VAL A 139 3.04 1.90 8.24
C VAL A 139 1.78 1.17 7.77
N GLY A 140 1.30 0.23 8.58
CA GLY A 140 0.01 -0.46 8.40
C GLY A 140 -0.07 -1.39 7.19
N LYS A 141 -1.14 -2.19 7.14
CA LYS A 141 -1.44 -3.07 6.02
C LYS A 141 -2.12 -2.27 4.91
N VAL A 142 -1.64 -2.44 3.68
CA VAL A 142 -2.19 -1.77 2.51
C VAL A 142 -3.60 -2.27 2.21
N ARG A 143 -4.53 -1.33 2.06
CA ARG A 143 -5.93 -1.57 1.70
C ARG A 143 -6.23 -1.16 0.26
N LYS A 144 -5.67 -0.06 -0.22
CA LYS A 144 -5.78 0.39 -1.62
C LYS A 144 -4.52 1.12 -2.08
N LEU A 145 -4.26 1.03 -3.38
CA LEU A 145 -3.28 1.84 -4.09
C LEU A 145 -4.00 2.79 -5.04
N ALA A 146 -3.45 3.97 -5.24
CA ALA A 146 -3.88 4.90 -6.28
C ALA A 146 -2.65 5.57 -6.89
N ALA A 147 -2.70 5.79 -8.21
CA ALA A 147 -1.61 6.36 -8.98
C ALA A 147 -2.17 7.38 -9.98
N GLY A 148 -1.60 8.58 -9.96
CA GLY A 148 -2.03 9.71 -10.79
C GLY A 148 -1.00 10.08 -11.87
N GLY A 149 -1.10 11.29 -12.40
CA GLY A 149 -0.19 11.79 -13.45
C GLY A 149 1.29 11.76 -13.05
N GLY A 150 1.58 12.17 -11.81
CA GLY A 150 2.94 12.23 -11.24
C GLY A 150 2.98 12.03 -9.73
N HIS A 151 1.95 11.40 -9.16
CA HIS A 151 1.86 11.14 -7.72
C HIS A 151 1.30 9.74 -7.46
N SER A 152 1.53 9.27 -6.25
CA SER A 152 1.19 7.95 -5.75
C SER A 152 0.55 8.09 -4.38
N ALA A 153 -0.49 7.31 -4.11
CA ALA A 153 -1.18 7.30 -2.82
C ALA A 153 -1.46 5.88 -2.37
N VAL A 154 -1.34 5.65 -1.06
CA VAL A 154 -1.56 4.36 -0.41
C VAL A 154 -2.54 4.58 0.73
N LEU A 155 -3.64 3.82 0.72
CA LEU A 155 -4.55 3.75 1.85
C LEU A 155 -4.19 2.51 2.67
N THR A 156 -3.94 2.69 3.96
CA THR A 156 -3.63 1.59 4.88
C THR A 156 -4.66 1.52 6.01
N ASP A 157 -4.65 0.43 6.77
CA ASP A 157 -5.34 0.34 8.05
C ASP A 157 -4.49 0.86 9.21
N ALA A 158 -3.41 1.59 8.90
CA ALA A 158 -2.65 2.26 9.93
C ALA A 158 -3.57 3.19 10.71
N CYS A 159 -3.58 2.99 12.02
CA CYS A 159 -4.09 3.97 12.94
C CYS A 159 -3.32 5.29 12.72
N SER A 160 -4.01 6.41 12.73
CA SER A 160 -3.40 7.74 12.74
C SER A 160 -2.34 7.83 13.85
N LEU A 161 -1.36 8.72 13.72
CA LEU A 161 -0.36 8.95 14.78
C LEU A 161 -1.05 9.20 16.14
N LYS A 162 -2.19 9.90 16.11
CA LYS A 162 -3.07 10.10 17.26
C LYS A 162 -3.54 8.78 17.85
N GLU A 163 -4.14 7.89 17.06
CA GLU A 163 -4.62 6.58 17.52
C GLU A 163 -3.48 5.64 17.97
N LEU A 164 -2.29 5.72 17.36
CA LEU A 164 -1.09 4.99 17.83
C LEU A 164 -0.60 5.51 19.19
N CYS A 165 -0.58 6.84 19.36
CA CYS A 165 -0.25 7.47 20.64
C CYS A 165 -1.31 7.14 21.70
N GLU A 166 -2.59 7.15 21.36
CA GLU A 166 -3.70 6.77 22.25
C GLU A 166 -3.58 5.31 22.69
N PHE A 167 -3.26 4.40 21.77
CA PHE A 167 -3.04 2.99 22.10
C PHE A 167 -1.85 2.80 23.05
N LYS A 168 -0.72 3.47 22.76
CA LYS A 168 0.46 3.43 23.63
C LYS A 168 0.22 4.07 25.00
N LEU A 169 -0.53 5.16 25.03
CA LEU A 169 -0.93 5.81 26.28
C LEU A 169 -1.84 4.89 27.09
N ALA A 170 -2.85 4.27 26.46
CA ALA A 170 -3.76 3.33 27.11
C ALA A 170 -3.03 2.14 27.76
N ASP A 171 -2.06 1.53 27.06
CA ASP A 171 -1.23 0.44 27.61
C ASP A 171 -0.36 0.88 28.81
N SER A 172 -0.06 2.17 28.92
CA SER A 172 0.78 2.75 29.98
C SER A 172 -0.02 3.36 31.13
N ILE A 173 -1.36 3.30 31.09
CA ILE A 173 -2.19 3.84 32.17
C ILE A 173 -1.96 3.04 33.45
N THR A 174 -1.71 3.78 34.51
CA THR A 174 -1.65 3.32 35.90
C THR A 174 -2.53 4.25 36.76
N PRO A 175 -2.92 3.82 37.97
CA PRO A 175 -3.67 4.67 38.90
C PRO A 175 -3.02 6.05 39.15
N LEU A 176 -1.68 6.10 39.11
CA LEU A 176 -0.90 7.30 39.43
C LEU A 176 -0.85 8.32 38.29
N ASN A 177 -0.97 7.89 37.03
CA ASN A 177 -0.85 8.76 35.84
C ASN A 177 -2.19 8.96 35.09
N ALA A 178 -3.28 8.32 35.56
CA ALA A 178 -4.59 8.36 34.89
C ALA A 178 -5.18 9.79 34.80
N SER A 179 -4.88 10.68 35.74
CA SER A 179 -5.35 12.08 35.70
C SER A 179 -4.61 12.91 34.64
N GLU A 180 -3.31 12.68 34.47
CA GLU A 180 -2.50 13.39 33.47
C GLU A 180 -2.84 12.90 32.05
N ILE A 181 -3.03 11.58 31.89
CA ILE A 181 -3.39 10.98 30.60
C ILE A 181 -4.82 11.39 30.17
N GLU A 182 -5.75 11.57 31.12
CA GLU A 182 -7.09 12.10 30.83
C GLU A 182 -7.05 13.55 30.33
N ASP A 183 -6.27 14.44 30.97
CA ASP A 183 -6.15 15.84 30.52
C ASP A 183 -5.58 15.91 29.09
N VAL A 184 -4.54 15.10 28.81
CA VAL A 184 -3.98 14.99 27.45
C VAL A 184 -5.02 14.43 26.47
N ALA A 185 -5.80 13.43 26.87
CA ALA A 185 -6.87 12.86 26.04
C ALA A 185 -7.96 13.92 25.73
N PHE A 186 -8.36 14.72 26.71
CA PHE A 186 -9.35 15.78 26.53
C PHE A 186 -8.85 16.86 25.58
N ARG A 187 -7.60 17.33 25.77
CA ARG A 187 -6.99 18.37 24.94
C ARG A 187 -6.73 17.93 23.50
N THR A 188 -6.58 16.63 23.27
CA THR A 188 -6.38 16.04 21.93
C THR A 188 -7.69 15.55 21.28
N GLY A 189 -8.83 15.67 21.97
CA GLY A 189 -10.15 15.23 21.49
C GLY A 189 -10.24 13.70 21.35
N SER A 190 -9.71 12.97 22.34
CA SER A 190 -9.64 11.51 22.40
C SER A 190 -10.64 10.96 23.42
N ASP A 191 -11.94 11.03 23.10
CA ASP A 191 -13.05 10.69 24.02
C ASP A 191 -12.99 9.25 24.55
N SER A 192 -12.50 8.30 23.76
CA SER A 192 -12.35 6.89 24.12
C SER A 192 -11.32 6.67 25.24
N LEU A 193 -10.21 7.43 25.21
CA LEU A 193 -9.14 7.35 26.20
C LEU A 193 -9.55 8.04 27.51
N ALA A 194 -10.24 9.19 27.42
CA ALA A 194 -10.78 9.87 28.60
C ALA A 194 -11.75 8.97 29.39
N ARG A 195 -12.68 8.30 28.70
CA ARG A 195 -13.62 7.32 29.31
C ARG A 195 -12.95 6.07 29.89
N LEU A 196 -11.73 5.73 29.44
CA LEU A 196 -10.96 4.64 30.02
C LEU A 196 -10.32 5.07 31.35
N CYS A 197 -9.75 6.27 31.38
CA CYS A 197 -9.17 6.87 32.59
C CYS A 197 -10.22 7.07 33.69
N GLU A 198 -11.42 7.53 33.34
CA GLU A 198 -12.54 7.72 34.27
C GLU A 198 -12.95 6.39 34.94
N ARG A 199 -13.17 5.33 34.14
CA ARG A 199 -13.55 4.00 34.66
C ARG A 199 -12.49 3.37 35.56
N LEU A 200 -11.20 3.57 35.27
CA LEU A 200 -10.12 3.09 36.13
C LEU A 200 -10.11 3.80 37.49
N ARG A 201 -10.49 5.08 37.53
CA ARG A 201 -10.64 5.86 38.76
C ARG A 201 -11.79 5.37 39.62
N GLU A 202 -12.94 5.10 39.00
CA GLU A 202 -14.12 4.55 39.69
C GLU A 202 -13.82 3.20 40.34
N GLN A 203 -13.09 2.32 39.66
CA GLN A 203 -12.69 1.01 40.21
C GLN A 203 -11.76 1.10 41.43
N LEU A 204 -10.95 2.16 41.53
CA LEU A 204 -10.06 2.39 42.68
C LEU A 204 -10.81 2.92 43.91
N ILE A 205 -11.86 3.71 43.69
CA ILE A 205 -12.71 4.23 44.78
C ILE A 205 -13.54 3.10 45.38
N ASP A 206 -14.02 2.17 44.55
CA ASP A 206 -14.83 1.02 44.99
C ASP A 206 -14.00 -0.07 45.70
N SER A 207 -12.67 -0.07 45.54
CA SER A 207 -11.76 -1.05 46.17
C SER A 207 -11.07 -0.54 47.44
N GLY A 208 -11.25 0.72 47.82
CA GLY A 208 -10.68 1.34 49.03
C GLY A 208 -11.66 1.53 50.20
N GLY A 209 -12.87 0.98 50.11
CA GLY A 209 -13.99 1.31 51.01
C GLY A 209 -14.34 0.32 52.12
N ASP A 210 -13.56 -0.73 52.39
CA ASP A 210 -13.96 -1.78 53.34
C ASP A 210 -12.87 -2.13 54.36
N CYS A 211 -12.61 -1.22 55.31
CA CYS A 211 -12.00 -1.56 56.61
C CYS A 211 -12.08 -0.40 57.63
N ASP A 212 -13.21 -0.25 58.31
CA ASP A 212 -13.29 0.44 59.61
C ASP A 212 -14.30 -0.26 60.54
N HIS A 213 -13.79 -1.14 61.41
CA HIS A 213 -14.44 -1.53 62.66
C HIS A 213 -13.40 -1.49 63.79
N GLU A 214 -13.19 -0.30 64.36
CA GLU A 214 -12.71 -0.17 65.73
C GLU A 214 -13.92 -0.22 66.66
N ASP A 215 -14.00 -1.27 67.49
CA ASP A 215 -14.87 -1.30 68.66
C ASP A 215 -14.02 -1.26 69.93
N ASP A 216 -14.21 -0.17 70.67
CA ASP A 216 -13.67 0.18 71.98
C ASP A 216 -13.86 -0.92 73.04
N ILE A 217 -12.77 -1.29 73.74
CA ILE A 217 -12.88 -1.89 75.08
C ILE A 217 -12.20 -0.99 76.12
N LYS A 218 -13.08 -0.48 76.99
CA LYS A 218 -12.92 0.45 78.10
C LYS A 218 -11.83 0.08 79.11
N SER A 219 -11.05 1.10 79.49
CA SER A 219 -10.37 1.23 80.77
C SER A 219 -11.38 1.46 81.91
N GLY A 220 -11.23 0.75 83.04
CA GLY A 220 -12.12 0.91 84.19
C GLY A 220 -11.74 0.15 85.47
N LYS A 221 -10.77 0.73 86.20
CA LYS A 221 -10.61 0.76 87.68
C LYS A 221 -10.08 -0.47 88.48
N ASN A 222 -9.06 -0.11 89.27
CA ASN A 222 -8.65 -0.56 90.61
C ASN A 222 -8.23 -2.02 90.83
#